data_AF-A0A9E2U2D1-F1
#
_entry.id   AF-A0A9E2U2D1-F1
#
_cell.length_a   1.000
_cell.length_b   1.000
_cell.length_c   1.000
_cell.angle_alpha   90.00
_cell.angle_beta   90.00
_cell.angle_gamma   90.00
#
_symmetry.space_group_name_H-M   'P 1'
#
loop_
_entity.id
_entity.type
_entity.pdbx_description
1 polymer ?
#
loop_
_entity_poly.entity_id
_entity_poly.type
_entity_poly.pdbx_seq_one_letter_code
_entity_poly.pdbx_strand_id
1 'polypeptide(L)'
;MIDRQAQKTESYTGIASIHGQDQAVTESMGPVTDHSFENLGPSDIMIARTRRRLLRAARSFAKDGKVPPGVDEPGIYTQVRSGDFVTDAKIAWRDAYEMQMRAAVRPLQQAAE
;
A
#
# COMPACT_ATOMS: atom_id res chain seq x y z
N MET A 1 -22.34 4.97 -12.78
CA MET A 1 -20.93 4.56 -12.53
C MET A 1 -20.56 3.36 -13.38
N ILE A 2 -21.35 2.28 -13.39
CA ILE A 2 -21.07 1.09 -14.21
C ILE A 2 -21.77 1.19 -15.57
N ASP A 3 -21.01 1.06 -16.66
CA ASP A 3 -21.51 0.81 -18.00
C ASP A 3 -21.57 -0.71 -18.25
N ARG A 4 -22.78 -1.23 -18.50
CA ARG A 4 -23.01 -2.68 -18.66
C ARG A 4 -22.57 -3.21 -20.02
N GLN A 5 -22.56 -2.38 -21.06
CA GLN A 5 -22.05 -2.80 -22.35
C GLN A 5 -20.52 -2.91 -22.26
N ALA A 6 -19.84 -1.90 -21.72
CA ALA A 6 -18.40 -1.95 -21.48
C ALA A 6 -18.01 -3.08 -20.52
N GLN A 7 -18.83 -3.37 -19.49
CA GLN A 7 -18.60 -4.51 -18.61
C GLN A 7 -18.61 -5.87 -19.35
N LYS A 8 -19.46 -5.96 -20.37
CA LYS A 8 -19.63 -7.18 -21.15
C LYS A 8 -18.53 -7.35 -22.20
N THR A 9 -18.03 -6.25 -22.76
CA THR A 9 -17.19 -6.31 -23.98
C THR A 9 -15.76 -5.80 -23.82
N GLU A 10 -15.45 -4.99 -22.80
CA GLU A 10 -14.19 -4.24 -22.73
C GLU A 10 -13.44 -4.41 -21.40
N SER A 11 -14.16 -4.37 -20.26
CA SER A 11 -13.56 -4.46 -18.93
C SER A 11 -14.43 -5.30 -18.01
N TYR A 12 -13.88 -5.97 -17.01
CA TYR A 12 -14.68 -6.79 -16.09
C TYR A 12 -15.58 -5.98 -15.14
N THR A 13 -15.25 -4.71 -14.89
CA THR A 13 -15.96 -3.86 -13.94
C THR A 13 -16.98 -2.95 -14.60
N GLY A 14 -16.77 -2.54 -15.86
CA GLY A 14 -17.57 -1.51 -16.52
C GLY A 14 -17.39 -0.12 -15.91
N ILE A 15 -16.38 0.09 -15.06
CA ILE A 15 -16.07 1.37 -14.42
C ILE A 15 -14.83 1.95 -15.11
N ALA A 16 -14.99 3.10 -15.75
CA ALA A 16 -13.95 3.66 -16.64
C ALA A 16 -12.65 4.07 -15.92
N SER A 17 -12.74 4.60 -14.69
CA SER A 17 -11.58 5.09 -13.95
C SER A 17 -10.98 4.04 -13.03
N ILE A 18 -9.64 3.93 -13.00
CA ILE A 18 -8.92 3.09 -12.03
C ILE A 18 -9.25 3.50 -10.60
N HIS A 19 -9.21 4.80 -10.29
CA HIS A 19 -9.59 5.30 -8.96
C HIS A 19 -11.06 4.98 -8.62
N GLY A 20 -11.95 5.04 -9.62
CA GLY A 20 -13.35 4.67 -9.43
C GLY A 20 -13.52 3.17 -9.13
N GLN A 21 -12.70 2.32 -9.73
CA GLN A 21 -12.68 0.88 -9.44
C GLN A 21 -12.19 0.61 -8.02
N ASP A 22 -11.07 1.22 -7.62
CA ASP A 22 -10.51 1.08 -6.26
C ASP A 22 -11.49 1.57 -5.19
N GLN A 23 -12.12 2.74 -5.43
CA GLN A 23 -13.10 3.32 -4.53
C GLN A 23 -14.32 2.40 -4.38
N ALA A 24 -14.86 1.88 -5.49
CA ALA A 24 -16.03 1.00 -5.44
C ALA A 24 -15.77 -0.25 -4.59
N VAL A 25 -14.60 -0.88 -4.71
CA VAL A 25 -14.25 -2.05 -3.88
C VAL A 25 -14.03 -1.64 -2.43
N THR A 26 -13.29 -0.55 -2.18
CA THR A 26 -12.97 -0.10 -0.82
C THR A 26 -14.22 0.28 -0.04
N GLU A 27 -15.12 1.05 -0.65
CA GLU A 27 -16.38 1.47 -0.02
C GLU A 27 -17.35 0.31 0.18
N SER A 28 -17.30 -0.71 -0.67
CA SER A 28 -18.13 -1.91 -0.52
C SER A 28 -17.89 -2.67 0.79
N MET A 29 -16.71 -2.51 1.40
CA MET A 29 -16.34 -3.15 2.66
C MET A 29 -17.02 -2.54 3.90
N GLY A 30 -17.75 -1.42 3.70
CA GLY A 30 -18.44 -0.69 4.77
C GLY A 30 -17.52 0.23 5.59
N PRO A 31 -18.10 1.04 6.49
CA PRO A 31 -17.35 2.05 7.26
C PRO A 31 -16.34 1.44 8.25
N VAL A 32 -16.66 0.27 8.82
CA VAL A 32 -15.77 -0.52 9.66
C VAL A 32 -15.97 -1.98 9.30
N THR A 33 -14.94 -2.59 8.72
CA THR A 33 -15.00 -3.98 8.26
C THR A 33 -14.68 -4.95 9.38
N ASP A 34 -15.51 -5.98 9.56
CA ASP A 34 -15.18 -7.12 10.40
C ASP A 34 -14.23 -8.06 9.66
N HIS A 35 -13.03 -8.24 10.20
CA HIS A 35 -12.00 -9.12 9.64
C HIS A 35 -11.99 -10.52 10.28
N SER A 36 -12.99 -10.88 11.08
CA SER A 36 -13.07 -12.18 11.78
C SER A 36 -13.01 -13.39 10.84
N PHE A 37 -13.49 -13.24 9.60
CA PHE A 37 -13.47 -14.28 8.56
C PHE A 37 -12.37 -14.07 7.50
N GLU A 38 -11.50 -13.08 7.66
CA GLU A 38 -10.46 -12.76 6.68
C GLU A 38 -9.33 -13.81 6.69
N ASN A 39 -9.02 -14.38 5.52
CA ASN A 39 -7.93 -15.33 5.34
C ASN A 39 -6.88 -14.73 4.39
N LEU A 40 -5.80 -14.21 4.95
CA LEU A 40 -4.72 -13.57 4.18
C LEU A 40 -3.82 -14.60 3.49
N GLY A 41 -3.55 -14.38 2.21
CA GLY A 41 -2.62 -15.18 1.41
C GLY A 41 -1.17 -14.65 1.47
N PRO A 42 -0.21 -15.35 0.84
CA PRO A 42 1.19 -14.93 0.80
C PRO A 42 1.41 -13.53 0.19
N SER A 43 0.57 -13.12 -0.77
CA SER A 43 0.61 -11.78 -1.39
C SER A 43 0.27 -10.65 -0.41
N ASP A 44 -0.45 -10.96 0.68
CA ASP A 44 -0.99 -9.98 1.61
C ASP A 44 -0.02 -9.64 2.76
N ILE A 45 1.25 -10.02 2.61
CA ILE A 45 2.28 -9.81 3.62
C ILE A 45 2.39 -8.34 4.06
N MET A 46 2.19 -7.40 3.13
CA MET A 46 2.22 -5.98 3.44
C MET A 46 0.99 -5.53 4.24
N ILE A 47 -0.19 -6.09 3.98
CA ILE A 47 -1.40 -5.85 4.78
C ILE A 47 -1.14 -6.31 6.22
N ALA A 48 -0.67 -7.55 6.39
CA ALA A 48 -0.39 -8.12 7.71
C ALA A 48 0.67 -7.32 8.49
N ARG A 49 1.76 -6.91 7.82
CA ARG A 49 2.84 -6.11 8.44
C ARG A 49 2.35 -4.72 8.85
N THR A 50 1.60 -4.04 7.99
CA THR A 50 1.07 -2.71 8.26
C THR A 50 0.06 -2.75 9.41
N ARG A 51 -0.92 -3.66 9.39
CA ARG A 51 -1.89 -3.82 10.48
C ARG A 51 -1.19 -4.11 11.82
N ARG A 52 -0.18 -4.99 11.83
CA ARG A 52 0.60 -5.27 13.04
C ARG A 52 1.34 -4.05 13.58
N ARG A 53 1.90 -3.19 12.71
CA ARG A 53 2.57 -1.95 13.13
C ARG A 53 1.57 -0.96 13.75
N LEU A 54 0.43 -0.74 13.11
CA LEU A 54 -0.63 0.15 13.61
C LEU A 54 -1.16 -0.32 14.97
N LEU A 55 -1.48 -1.61 15.11
CA LEU A 55 -1.97 -2.18 16.38
C LEU A 55 -0.96 -2.04 17.51
N ARG A 56 0.35 -2.24 17.23
CA ARG A 56 1.40 -2.05 18.23
C ARG A 56 1.51 -0.59 18.67
N ALA A 57 1.46 0.34 17.74
CA ALA A 57 1.50 1.77 18.04
C ALA A 57 0.31 2.18 18.91
N ALA A 58 -0.92 1.81 18.50
CA ALA A 58 -2.14 2.11 19.25
C ALA A 58 -2.12 1.51 20.67
N ARG A 59 -1.71 0.24 20.83
CA ARG A 59 -1.61 -0.41 22.14
C ARG A 59 -0.55 0.22 23.04
N SER A 60 0.60 0.60 22.48
CA SER A 60 1.68 1.24 23.26
C SER A 60 1.26 2.62 23.74
N PHE A 61 0.55 3.37 22.89
CA PHE A 61 -0.03 4.66 23.26
C PHE A 61 -1.07 4.50 24.36
N ALA A 62 -2.03 3.58 24.22
CA ALA A 62 -3.07 3.35 25.20
C ALA A 62 -2.53 2.89 26.58
N LYS A 63 -1.44 2.11 26.60
CA LYS A 63 -0.86 1.55 27.82
C LYS A 63 0.03 2.56 28.56
N ASP A 64 0.96 3.19 27.84
CA ASP A 64 2.09 3.91 28.43
C ASP A 64 2.20 5.36 27.92
N GLY A 65 1.24 5.84 27.10
CA GLY A 65 1.30 7.16 26.47
C GLY A 65 2.38 7.30 25.40
N LYS A 66 3.01 6.20 24.98
CA LYS A 66 4.10 6.23 24.00
C LYS A 66 3.59 6.67 22.62
N VAL A 67 3.99 7.86 22.21
CA VAL A 67 3.64 8.47 20.92
C VAL A 67 4.24 7.65 19.76
N PRO A 68 3.49 7.41 18.66
CA PRO A 68 4.03 6.76 17.46
C PRO A 68 5.22 7.53 16.86
N PRO A 69 6.17 6.85 16.21
CA PRO A 69 7.29 7.52 15.55
C PRO A 69 6.79 8.45 14.42
N GLY A 70 7.48 9.57 14.23
CA GLY A 70 7.22 10.51 13.14
C GLY A 70 6.04 11.47 13.37
N VAL A 71 5.48 11.54 14.58
CA VAL A 71 4.42 12.51 14.91
C VAL A 71 4.95 13.95 14.88
N ASP A 72 6.15 14.17 15.40
CA ASP A 72 6.77 15.51 15.49
C ASP A 72 7.55 15.90 14.22
N GLU A 73 7.74 14.97 13.29
CA GLU A 73 8.51 15.18 12.06
C GLU A 73 7.69 14.83 10.81
N PRO A 74 6.58 15.54 10.51
CA PRO A 74 5.72 15.19 9.37
C PRO A 74 6.43 15.25 8.02
N GLY A 75 7.53 16.00 7.92
CA GLY A 75 8.37 16.08 6.73
C GLY A 75 8.96 14.73 6.30
N ILE A 76 9.15 13.76 7.20
CA ILE A 76 9.66 12.44 6.82
C ILE A 76 8.69 11.71 5.88
N TYR A 77 7.39 11.96 6.03
CA TYR A 77 6.38 11.33 5.19
C TYR A 77 6.37 11.90 3.78
N THR A 78 7.01 13.05 3.50
CA THR A 78 7.07 13.58 2.13
C THR A 78 8.19 12.97 1.30
N GLN A 79 9.25 12.53 1.97
CA GLN A 79 10.45 11.98 1.34
C GLN A 79 10.32 10.51 0.95
N VAL A 80 9.35 9.79 1.53
CA VAL A 80 9.07 8.38 1.20
C VAL A 80 7.88 8.32 0.25
N ARG A 81 8.09 7.82 -0.96
CA ARG A 81 7.08 7.71 -2.02
C ARG A 81 7.14 6.35 -2.68
N SER A 82 6.00 5.89 -3.21
CA SER A 82 6.00 4.84 -4.23
C SER A 82 6.63 5.39 -5.51
N GLY A 83 7.20 4.52 -6.32
CA GLY A 83 7.72 4.87 -7.62
C GLY A 83 7.50 3.73 -8.61
N ASP A 84 7.51 4.11 -9.89
CA ASP A 84 7.56 3.20 -11.02
C ASP A 84 8.82 3.51 -11.85
N PHE A 85 9.22 2.55 -12.68
CA PHE A 85 10.31 2.74 -13.62
C PHE A 85 10.08 1.91 -14.88
N VAL A 86 10.64 2.38 -15.99
CA VAL A 86 10.67 1.66 -17.27
C VAL A 86 12.09 1.15 -17.50
N THR A 87 12.20 -0.03 -18.09
CA THR A 87 13.49 -0.66 -18.42
C THR A 87 13.40 -1.36 -19.79
N ASP A 88 14.54 -1.79 -20.32
CA ASP A 88 14.58 -2.56 -21.57
C ASP A 88 13.88 -3.91 -21.37
N ALA A 89 12.94 -4.24 -22.26
CA ALA A 89 12.15 -5.47 -22.20
C ALA A 89 13.01 -6.76 -22.25
N LYS A 90 14.26 -6.68 -22.70
CA LYS A 90 15.21 -7.80 -22.72
C LYS A 90 15.78 -8.13 -21.33
N ILE A 91 15.68 -7.22 -20.37
CA ILE A 91 16.15 -7.44 -19.01
C ILE A 91 15.07 -8.19 -18.22
N ALA A 92 15.45 -9.28 -17.55
CA ALA A 92 14.52 -9.99 -16.70
C ALA A 92 14.02 -9.05 -15.59
N TRP A 93 12.70 -9.03 -15.34
CA TRP A 93 12.10 -8.06 -14.43
C TRP A 93 12.70 -8.10 -13.01
N ARG A 94 13.15 -9.27 -12.55
CA ARG A 94 13.80 -9.43 -11.24
C ARG A 94 15.15 -8.70 -11.19
N ASP A 95 15.94 -8.84 -12.24
CA ASP A 95 17.24 -8.17 -12.34
C ASP A 95 17.05 -6.65 -12.40
N ALA A 96 16.08 -6.19 -13.21
CA ALA A 96 15.74 -4.77 -13.28
C ALA A 96 15.26 -4.22 -11.93
N TYR A 97 14.41 -4.97 -11.21
CA TYR A 97 13.97 -4.62 -9.87
C TYR A 97 15.14 -4.56 -8.88
N GLU A 98 16.02 -5.57 -8.86
CA GLU A 98 17.18 -5.57 -7.98
C GLU A 98 18.13 -4.40 -8.24
N MET A 99 18.38 -4.08 -9.51
CA MET A 99 19.17 -2.91 -9.90
C MET A 99 18.58 -1.62 -9.33
N GLN A 100 17.26 -1.43 -9.46
CA GLN A 100 16.59 -0.27 -8.91
C GLN A 100 16.60 -0.25 -7.38
N MET A 101 16.37 -1.39 -6.73
CA MET A 101 16.40 -1.47 -5.27
C MET A 101 17.79 -1.20 -4.68
N ARG A 102 18.87 -1.48 -5.42
CA ARG A 102 20.24 -1.12 -5.04
C ARG A 102 20.49 0.38 -5.18
N ALA A 103 19.90 1.02 -6.18
CA ALA A 103 20.00 2.47 -6.40
C ALA A 103 19.04 3.30 -5.50
N ALA A 104 18.03 2.66 -4.90
CA ALA A 104 17.01 3.33 -4.12
C ALA A 104 17.58 4.01 -2.86
N VAL A 105 17.32 5.31 -2.72
CA VAL A 105 17.65 6.08 -1.53
C VAL A 105 16.68 5.73 -0.40
N ARG A 106 17.21 5.48 0.79
CA ARG A 106 16.44 5.15 1.99
C ARG A 106 16.58 6.28 3.02
N PRO A 107 15.82 7.37 2.88
CA PRO A 107 16.00 8.56 3.71
C PRO A 107 15.86 8.27 5.21
N LEU A 108 15.01 7.31 5.59
CA LEU A 108 14.83 6.90 6.99
C LEU A 108 15.98 6.04 7.54
N GLN A 109 16.78 5.41 6.69
CA GLN A 109 17.93 4.60 7.12
C GLN A 109 19.16 5.48 7.33
N GLN A 110 19.33 6.52 6.49
CA GLN A 110 20.39 7.53 6.64
C GLN A 110 20.18 8.47 7.84
N ALA A 111 18.93 8.70 8.27
CA ALA A 111 18.62 9.51 9.46
C ALA A 111 18.82 8.75 10.79
N ALA A 112 19.05 7.43 10.73
CA ALA A 112 19.25 6.58 11.90
C ALA A 112 20.74 6.27 12.19
N GLU A 113 21.65 6.74 11.33
CA GLU A 113 23.11 6.74 11.49
C GLU A 113 23.59 8.13 11.95
#